data_AF-A0A819QWB1-F1
#
_entry.id   AF-A0A819QWB1-F1
#
_cell.length_a   1.000
_cell.length_b   1.000
_cell.length_c   1.000
_cell.angle_alpha   90.00
_cell.angle_beta   90.00
_cell.angle_gamma   90.00
#
_symmetry.space_group_name_H-M   'P 1'
#
loop_
_entity.id
_entity.type
_entity.pdbx_description
1 polymer ?
#
loop_
_entity_poly.entity_id
_entity_poly.type
_entity_poly.pdbx_seq_one_letter_code
_entity_poly.pdbx_strand_id
1 'polypeptide(L)'
;MRKTIFFAGIDPSIAYEVWPFLLHLYPFDSTFEQREQIRHNKYLHYQKIRARREAPINDPEQLQFFHDVEAIIEKDVVRTDRSHPYFKGDDNPNLRIMKEILMNYAAYCPTMGYNQGMSDLLAPILTIIQNESDAFWCFVGLMNRTIFISTPTDDVMEKQLRYLRKLLLLMLPSFYEHCVKLSDGLDLLFAHRWILLYFKREFPER
;
A
#
# COMPACT_ATOMS: atom_id res chain seq x y z
N MET A 1 18.58 -5.51 -14.78
CA MET A 1 17.94 -5.47 -13.45
C MET A 1 16.44 -5.77 -13.50
N ARG A 2 15.56 -4.87 -14.01
CA ARG A 2 14.09 -5.08 -13.98
C ARG A 2 13.62 -6.40 -14.63
N LYS A 3 14.20 -6.79 -15.78
CA LYS A 3 13.90 -8.08 -16.43
C LYS A 3 14.27 -9.28 -15.56
N THR A 4 15.45 -9.23 -14.93
CA THR A 4 15.91 -10.31 -14.02
C THR A 4 14.98 -10.43 -12.82
N ILE A 5 14.62 -9.31 -12.20
CA ILE A 5 13.67 -9.28 -11.07
C ILE A 5 12.31 -9.85 -11.48
N PHE A 6 11.83 -9.50 -12.68
CA PHE A 6 10.56 -10.00 -13.20
C PHE A 6 10.52 -11.54 -13.32
N PHE A 7 11.61 -12.16 -13.79
CA PHE A 7 11.65 -13.61 -14.01
C PHE A 7 12.14 -14.42 -12.81
N ALA A 8 13.06 -13.87 -12.01
CA ALA A 8 13.76 -14.59 -10.95
C ALA A 8 13.40 -14.13 -9.52
N GLY A 9 12.66 -13.02 -9.38
CA GLY A 9 12.39 -12.42 -8.08
C GLY A 9 13.60 -11.69 -7.50
N ILE A 10 13.58 -11.48 -6.18
CA ILE A 10 14.63 -10.80 -5.41
C ILE A 10 14.99 -11.72 -4.25
N ASP A 11 16.28 -11.92 -4.01
CA ASP A 11 16.75 -12.62 -2.83
C ASP A 11 16.38 -11.83 -1.57
N PRO A 12 15.77 -12.45 -0.53
CA PRO A 12 15.37 -11.74 0.68
C PRO A 12 16.50 -10.93 1.33
N SER A 13 17.75 -11.40 1.24
CA SER A 13 18.92 -10.74 1.84
C SER A 13 19.24 -9.38 1.25
N ILE A 14 18.82 -9.10 0.00
CA ILE A 14 19.06 -7.81 -0.68
C ILE A 14 17.76 -7.01 -0.88
N ALA A 15 16.62 -7.54 -0.44
CA ALA A 15 15.32 -6.93 -0.68
C ALA A 15 15.25 -5.50 -0.11
N TYR A 16 15.85 -5.27 1.07
CA TYR A 16 15.91 -3.96 1.71
C TYR A 16 16.68 -2.92 0.86
N GLU A 17 17.65 -3.33 0.05
CA GLU A 17 18.39 -2.44 -0.85
C GLU A 17 17.65 -2.19 -2.17
N VAL A 18 16.97 -3.21 -2.69
CA VAL A 18 16.35 -3.17 -4.02
C VAL A 18 14.98 -2.49 -4.01
N TRP A 19 14.18 -2.70 -2.96
CA TRP A 19 12.81 -2.18 -2.85
C TRP A 19 12.73 -0.65 -2.98
N PRO A 20 13.61 0.15 -2.35
CA PRO A 20 13.63 1.59 -2.54
C PRO A 20 13.75 2.04 -4.01
N PHE A 21 14.41 1.29 -4.88
CA PHE A 21 14.47 1.60 -6.31
C PHE A 21 13.17 1.23 -7.03
N LEU A 22 12.62 0.06 -6.73
CA LEU A 22 11.37 -0.43 -7.35
C LEU A 22 10.17 0.41 -6.94
N LEU A 23 10.18 0.92 -5.71
CA LEU A 23 9.17 1.80 -5.14
C LEU A 23 9.53 3.28 -5.31
N HIS A 24 10.49 3.60 -6.16
CA HIS A 24 10.80 4.96 -6.62
C HIS A 24 11.21 5.95 -5.51
N LEU A 25 11.70 5.47 -4.37
CA LEU A 25 12.44 6.28 -3.42
C LEU A 25 13.78 6.72 -4.03
N TYR A 26 14.47 5.80 -4.72
CA TYR A 26 15.75 6.09 -5.39
C TYR A 26 15.67 6.00 -6.92
N PRO A 27 16.27 6.95 -7.65
CA PRO A 27 16.54 6.80 -9.08
C PRO A 27 17.50 5.63 -9.36
N PHE A 28 17.29 4.91 -10.46
CA PHE A 28 18.11 3.74 -10.84
C PHE A 28 19.53 4.12 -11.26
N ASP A 29 19.73 5.35 -11.69
CA ASP A 29 20.99 5.97 -12.10
C ASP A 29 21.69 6.71 -10.95
N SER A 30 21.12 6.70 -9.74
CA SER A 30 21.72 7.37 -8.59
C SER A 30 23.02 6.72 -8.11
N THR A 31 23.95 7.53 -7.62
CA THR A 31 25.11 7.06 -6.87
C THR A 31 24.76 6.81 -5.40
N PHE A 32 25.66 6.16 -4.66
CA PHE A 32 25.49 5.98 -3.21
C PHE A 32 25.38 7.31 -2.47
N GLU A 33 26.27 8.27 -2.77
CA GLU A 33 26.26 9.60 -2.15
C GLU A 33 24.96 10.36 -2.41
N GLN A 34 24.44 10.29 -3.65
CA GLN A 34 23.14 10.87 -3.98
C GLN A 34 22.00 10.22 -3.18
N ARG A 35 22.04 8.90 -2.96
CA ARG A 35 21.03 8.21 -2.16
C ARG A 35 21.08 8.59 -0.68
N GLU A 36 22.25 8.77 -0.11
CA GLU A 36 22.39 9.28 1.26
C GLU A 36 21.79 10.68 1.40
N GLN A 37 22.05 11.57 0.43
CA GLN A 37 21.44 12.89 0.40
C GLN A 37 19.90 12.81 0.25
N ILE A 38 19.41 11.92 -0.62
CA ILE A 38 17.96 11.69 -0.79
C ILE A 38 17.37 11.20 0.53
N ARG A 39 17.96 10.20 1.19
CA ARG A 39 17.50 9.67 2.47
C ARG A 39 17.43 10.78 3.53
N HIS A 40 18.48 11.59 3.64
CA HIS A 40 18.50 12.71 4.58
C HIS A 40 17.38 13.72 4.32
N ASN A 41 17.23 14.16 3.07
CA ASN A 41 16.18 15.11 2.68
C ASN A 41 14.78 14.55 2.91
N LYS A 42 14.59 13.25 2.62
CA LYS A 42 13.33 12.53 2.80
C LYS A 42 12.98 12.35 4.27
N TYR A 43 13.97 12.07 5.12
CA TYR A 43 13.82 12.06 6.57
C TYR A 43 13.36 13.42 7.09
N LEU A 44 14.03 14.51 6.72
CA LEU A 44 13.63 15.86 7.14
C LEU A 44 12.21 16.21 6.68
N HIS A 45 11.83 15.82 5.46
CA HIS A 45 10.48 16.05 4.97
C HIS A 45 9.44 15.22 5.74
N TYR A 46 9.72 13.95 6.01
CA TYR A 46 8.85 13.11 6.85
C TYR A 46 8.63 13.74 8.24
N GLN A 47 9.69 14.22 8.88
CA GLN A 47 9.59 14.91 10.16
C GLN A 47 8.75 16.19 10.10
N LYS A 48 8.81 16.95 8.99
CA LYS A 48 7.94 18.12 8.78
C LYS A 48 6.47 17.73 8.63
N ILE A 49 6.18 16.63 7.95
CA ILE A 49 4.80 16.10 7.81
C ILE A 49 4.27 15.72 9.20
N ARG A 50 5.05 14.94 9.96
CA ARG A 50 4.72 14.54 11.33
C ARG A 50 4.45 15.75 12.23
N ALA A 51 5.38 16.71 12.26
CA ALA A 51 5.24 17.92 13.07
C ALA A 51 4.01 18.75 12.69
N ARG A 52 3.68 18.85 11.40
CA ARG A 52 2.46 19.54 10.93
C ARG A 52 1.19 18.81 11.37
N ARG A 53 1.17 17.48 11.27
CA ARG A 53 0.03 16.65 11.69
C ARG A 53 -0.21 16.74 13.20
N GLU A 54 0.85 16.76 13.99
CA GLU A 54 0.81 16.82 15.46
C GLU A 54 0.62 18.24 16.02
N ALA A 55 0.75 19.27 15.18
CA ALA A 55 0.50 20.64 15.58
C ALA A 55 -0.99 20.84 15.94
N PRO A 56 -1.33 21.79 16.84
CA PRO A 56 -2.71 22.08 17.17
C PRO A 56 -3.56 22.39 15.93
N ILE A 57 -4.66 21.64 15.76
CA ILE A 57 -5.62 21.83 14.68
C ILE A 57 -6.74 22.73 15.17
N ASN A 58 -6.87 23.91 14.56
CA ASN A 58 -7.94 24.85 14.89
C ASN A 58 -9.17 24.69 13.98
N ASP A 59 -9.01 24.00 12.85
CA ASP A 59 -10.08 23.76 11.88
C ASP A 59 -10.89 22.51 12.27
N PRO A 60 -12.19 22.64 12.62
CA PRO A 60 -13.02 21.51 13.00
C PRO A 60 -13.16 20.44 11.92
N GLU A 61 -13.19 20.83 10.64
CA GLU A 61 -13.30 19.87 9.53
C GLU A 61 -12.04 19.01 9.42
N GLN A 62 -10.88 19.65 9.51
CA GLN A 62 -9.60 18.95 9.54
C GLN A 62 -9.47 18.03 10.76
N LEU A 63 -9.93 18.48 11.93
CA LEU A 63 -9.90 17.66 13.15
C LEU A 63 -10.79 16.41 12.99
N GLN A 64 -12.01 16.60 12.48
CA GLN A 64 -12.94 15.50 12.22
C GLN A 64 -12.35 14.52 11.19
N PHE A 65 -11.74 15.01 10.12
CA PHE A 65 -11.06 14.18 9.13
C PHE A 65 -10.01 13.27 9.77
N PHE A 66 -9.12 13.82 10.61
CA PHE A 66 -8.08 13.01 11.25
C PHE A 66 -8.66 12.01 12.25
N HIS A 67 -9.71 12.37 12.98
CA HIS A 67 -10.40 11.45 13.88
C HIS A 67 -11.02 10.27 13.12
N ASP A 68 -11.68 10.53 12.00
CA ASP A 68 -12.30 9.49 11.17
C ASP A 68 -11.23 8.57 10.54
N VAL A 69 -10.14 9.16 10.03
CA VAL A 69 -9.00 8.42 9.49
C VAL A 69 -8.35 7.54 10.56
N GLU A 70 -8.09 8.09 11.75
CA GLU A 70 -7.48 7.37 12.86
C GLU A 70 -8.33 6.17 13.29
N ALA A 71 -9.65 6.35 13.41
CA ALA A 71 -10.57 5.28 13.79
C ALA A 71 -10.57 4.10 12.79
N ILE A 72 -10.38 4.37 11.50
CA ILE A 72 -10.28 3.30 10.48
C ILE A 72 -8.90 2.64 10.54
N ILE A 73 -7.82 3.44 10.65
CA ILE A 73 -6.45 2.93 10.75
C ILE A 73 -6.30 2.02 11.96
N GLU A 74 -6.82 2.41 13.12
CA GLU A 74 -6.72 1.60 14.34
C GLU A 74 -7.35 0.21 14.14
N LYS A 75 -8.54 0.15 13.55
CA LYS A 75 -9.22 -1.12 13.25
C LYS A 75 -8.44 -2.00 12.28
N ASP A 76 -7.77 -1.40 11.29
CA ASP A 76 -6.99 -2.13 10.30
C ASP A 76 -5.64 -2.60 10.83
N VAL A 77 -4.92 -1.75 11.55
CA VAL A 77 -3.58 -2.05 12.09
C VAL A 77 -3.65 -3.21 13.09
N VAL A 78 -4.61 -3.23 14.02
CA VAL A 78 -4.69 -4.29 15.05
C VAL A 78 -4.93 -5.68 14.48
N ARG A 79 -5.51 -5.78 13.28
CA ARG A 79 -5.78 -7.04 12.57
C ARG A 79 -4.75 -7.37 11.48
N THR A 80 -3.77 -6.50 11.23
CA THR A 80 -2.80 -6.68 10.15
C THR A 80 -1.73 -7.72 10.54
N ASP A 81 -1.64 -8.79 9.76
CA ASP A 81 -0.56 -9.79 9.73
C ASP A 81 -0.05 -10.27 11.11
N ARG A 82 -0.96 -10.47 12.07
CA ARG A 82 -0.62 -10.81 13.46
C ARG A 82 0.02 -12.20 13.65
N SER A 83 -0.01 -13.04 12.62
CA SER A 83 0.75 -14.28 12.55
C SER A 83 2.23 -14.06 12.22
N HIS A 84 2.57 -12.97 11.53
CA HIS A 84 3.93 -12.64 11.12
C HIS A 84 4.80 -12.28 12.33
N PRO A 85 6.03 -12.80 12.46
CA PRO A 85 6.90 -12.52 13.61
C PRO A 85 7.11 -11.02 13.85
N TYR A 86 7.22 -10.23 12.79
CA TYR A 86 7.42 -8.78 12.87
C TYR A 86 6.24 -8.03 13.53
N PHE A 87 5.01 -8.52 13.34
CA PHE A 87 3.79 -7.88 13.84
C PHE A 87 3.11 -8.67 14.96
N LYS A 88 3.65 -9.82 15.41
CA LYS A 88 3.06 -10.66 16.45
C LYS A 88 3.30 -10.07 17.85
N GLY A 89 2.42 -10.39 18.81
CA GLY A 89 2.59 -10.07 20.22
C GLY A 89 1.84 -8.80 20.63
N ASP A 90 1.36 -8.77 21.87
CA ASP A 90 0.60 -7.63 22.41
C ASP A 90 1.50 -6.41 22.54
N ASP A 91 0.92 -5.22 22.32
CA ASP A 91 1.63 -3.94 22.35
C ASP A 91 2.88 -3.85 21.45
N ASN A 92 2.83 -4.50 20.29
CA ASN A 92 3.97 -4.54 19.37
C ASN A 92 4.31 -3.12 18.82
N PRO A 93 5.56 -2.63 18.99
CA PRO A 93 5.96 -1.30 18.55
C PRO A 93 5.87 -1.09 17.03
N ASN A 94 6.01 -2.15 16.22
CA ASN A 94 5.89 -2.07 14.77
C ASN A 94 4.46 -1.77 14.32
N LEU A 95 3.44 -2.15 15.10
CA LEU A 95 2.07 -1.71 14.85
C LEU A 95 1.89 -0.22 15.11
N ARG A 96 2.58 0.32 16.12
CA ARG A 96 2.61 1.77 16.38
C ARG A 96 3.29 2.49 15.23
N ILE A 97 4.44 2.00 14.76
CA ILE A 97 5.13 2.56 13.57
C ILE A 97 4.22 2.51 12.33
N MET A 98 3.50 1.40 12.11
CA MET A 98 2.55 1.29 11.01
C MET A 98 1.45 2.35 11.10
N LYS A 99 0.83 2.53 12.28
CA LYS A 99 -0.17 3.59 12.52
C LYS A 99 0.40 4.96 12.19
N GLU A 100 1.61 5.25 12.65
CA GLU A 100 2.30 6.53 12.43
C GLU A 100 2.52 6.83 10.95
N ILE A 101 3.01 5.86 10.18
CA ILE A 101 3.20 5.99 8.73
C ILE A 101 1.88 6.26 8.01
N LEU A 102 0.81 5.53 8.35
CA LEU A 102 -0.50 5.67 7.72
C LEU A 102 -1.15 7.02 8.04
N MET A 103 -1.04 7.47 9.30
CA MET A 103 -1.51 8.80 9.73
C MET A 103 -0.73 9.92 9.02
N ASN A 104 0.59 9.77 8.89
CA ASN A 104 1.42 10.72 8.14
C ASN A 104 1.10 10.70 6.64
N TYR A 105 0.70 9.55 6.09
CA TYR A 105 0.28 9.45 4.69
C TYR A 105 -1.03 10.22 4.45
N ALA A 106 -2.02 10.04 5.32
CA ALA A 106 -3.28 10.78 5.24
C ALA A 106 -3.06 12.30 5.36
N ALA A 107 -2.11 12.74 6.19
CA ALA A 107 -1.72 14.15 6.28
C ALA A 107 -0.98 14.65 5.02
N TYR A 108 -0.18 13.79 4.38
CA TYR A 108 0.57 14.11 3.16
C TYR A 108 -0.32 14.16 1.91
N CYS A 109 -1.32 13.28 1.82
CA CYS A 109 -2.26 13.18 0.71
C CYS A 109 -3.72 13.19 1.21
N PRO A 110 -4.24 14.33 1.69
CA PRO A 110 -5.55 14.40 2.34
C PRO A 110 -6.71 14.10 1.39
N THR A 111 -6.55 14.34 0.09
CA THR A 111 -7.55 13.97 -0.94
C THR A 111 -7.73 12.46 -1.05
N MET A 112 -6.70 11.69 -0.71
CA MET A 112 -6.78 10.22 -0.66
C MET A 112 -7.12 9.72 0.74
N GLY A 113 -6.61 10.39 1.77
CA GLY A 113 -6.77 10.00 3.17
C GLY A 113 -6.24 8.58 3.42
N TYR A 114 -7.04 7.79 4.13
CA TYR A 114 -6.81 6.37 4.35
C TYR A 114 -7.99 5.56 3.83
N ASN A 115 -7.70 4.52 3.06
CA ASN A 115 -8.70 3.55 2.60
C ASN A 115 -8.41 2.19 3.22
N GLN A 116 -9.48 1.46 3.55
CA GLN A 116 -9.38 0.15 4.16
C GLN A 116 -8.50 -0.79 3.30
N GLY A 117 -7.56 -1.47 3.96
CA GLY A 117 -6.59 -2.35 3.29
C GLY A 117 -5.26 -1.69 2.92
N MET A 118 -5.10 -0.39 3.10
CA MET A 118 -3.79 0.27 2.93
C MET A 118 -2.75 -0.24 3.95
N SER A 119 -3.18 -0.68 5.14
CA SER A 119 -2.29 -1.37 6.10
C SER A 119 -1.69 -2.66 5.53
N ASP A 120 -2.48 -3.44 4.77
CA ASP A 120 -2.04 -4.69 4.12
C ASP A 120 -1.01 -4.42 3.01
N LEU A 121 -1.11 -3.26 2.35
CA LEU A 121 -0.12 -2.81 1.35
C LEU A 121 1.17 -2.30 2.00
N LEU A 122 1.07 -1.63 3.14
CA LEU A 122 2.22 -1.13 3.89
C LEU A 122 2.98 -2.25 4.60
N ALA A 123 2.29 -3.27 5.11
CA ALA A 123 2.86 -4.37 5.88
C ALA A 123 4.13 -4.99 5.24
N PRO A 124 4.12 -5.45 3.98
CA PRO A 124 5.32 -6.02 3.35
C PRO A 124 6.44 -5.00 3.12
N ILE A 125 6.11 -3.72 2.91
CA ILE A 125 7.14 -2.67 2.80
C ILE A 125 7.83 -2.49 4.15
N LEU A 126 7.04 -2.40 5.23
CA LEU A 126 7.56 -2.13 6.55
C LEU A 126 8.42 -3.30 7.09
N THR A 127 8.02 -4.54 6.82
CA THR A 127 8.81 -5.73 7.22
C THR A 127 10.17 -5.80 6.53
N ILE A 128 10.27 -5.29 5.29
CA ILE A 128 11.51 -5.33 4.49
C ILE A 128 12.40 -4.11 4.76
N ILE A 129 11.81 -2.91 4.82
CA ILE A 129 12.57 -1.66 4.94
C ILE A 129 12.97 -1.37 6.39
N GLN A 130 12.09 -1.66 7.36
CA GLN A 130 12.31 -1.50 8.81
C GLN A 130 12.81 -0.13 9.29
N ASN A 131 12.77 0.88 8.42
CA ASN A 131 12.99 2.28 8.74
C ASN A 131 11.71 3.05 8.45
N GLU A 132 11.18 3.76 9.45
CA GLU A 132 9.88 4.43 9.38
C GLU A 132 9.79 5.43 8.22
N SER A 133 10.82 6.28 8.03
CA SER A 133 10.79 7.30 6.98
C SER A 133 10.96 6.70 5.59
N ASP A 134 11.90 5.78 5.41
CA ASP A 134 12.13 5.13 4.11
C ASP A 134 10.91 4.27 3.73
N ALA A 135 10.30 3.57 4.69
CA ALA A 135 9.07 2.80 4.48
C ALA A 135 7.90 3.71 4.08
N PHE A 136 7.75 4.88 4.73
CA PHE A 136 6.77 5.88 4.34
C PHE A 136 6.94 6.32 2.88
N TRP A 137 8.16 6.64 2.45
CA TRP A 137 8.38 7.12 1.08
C TRP A 137 8.27 6.01 0.03
N CYS A 138 8.66 4.79 0.37
CA CYS A 138 8.39 3.61 -0.44
C CYS A 138 6.88 3.37 -0.59
N PHE A 139 6.11 3.56 0.49
CA PHE A 139 4.65 3.47 0.48
C PHE A 139 4.03 4.57 -0.38
N VAL A 140 4.48 5.82 -0.28
CA VAL A 140 4.07 6.91 -1.19
C VAL A 140 4.34 6.55 -2.65
N GLY A 141 5.52 5.99 -2.93
CA GLY A 141 5.89 5.55 -4.28
C GLY A 141 5.02 4.41 -4.81
N LEU A 142 4.63 3.47 -3.94
CA LEU A 142 3.62 2.45 -4.24
C LEU A 142 2.29 3.12 -4.57
N MET A 143 1.75 3.94 -3.66
CA MET A 143 0.42 4.56 -3.80
C MET A 143 0.28 5.44 -5.04
N ASN A 144 1.34 6.15 -5.45
CA ASN A 144 1.34 6.96 -6.67
C ASN A 144 1.25 6.14 -7.97
N ARG A 145 1.51 4.84 -7.91
CA ARG A 145 1.52 3.93 -9.07
C ARG A 145 0.52 2.80 -8.97
N THR A 146 -0.05 2.58 -7.79
CA THR A 146 -1.17 1.67 -7.66
C THR A 146 -2.42 2.35 -8.23
N ILE A 147 -3.35 1.53 -8.70
CA ILE A 147 -4.64 1.97 -9.23
C ILE A 147 -5.50 2.62 -8.11
N PHE A 148 -5.02 2.57 -6.86
CA PHE A 148 -5.55 3.21 -5.67
C PHE A 148 -5.27 4.70 -5.65
N ILE A 149 -5.82 5.40 -6.63
CA ILE A 149 -6.07 6.81 -6.48
C ILE A 149 -7.44 6.93 -5.82
N SER A 150 -7.43 6.93 -4.48
CA SER A 150 -8.43 7.56 -3.59
C SER A 150 -9.88 7.17 -3.80
N THR A 151 -10.39 6.23 -2.96
CA THR A 151 -11.72 5.62 -3.08
C THR A 151 -11.94 5.04 -4.49
N PRO A 152 -12.58 3.87 -4.65
CA PRO A 152 -13.16 3.63 -5.96
C PRO A 152 -14.19 4.76 -6.12
N THR A 153 -13.96 5.74 -7.01
CA THR A 153 -15.07 5.92 -7.93
C THR A 153 -15.22 4.54 -8.55
N ASP A 154 -16.35 3.87 -8.30
CA ASP A 154 -16.61 2.49 -8.71
C ASP A 154 -16.08 2.22 -10.13
N ASP A 155 -16.13 3.24 -10.99
CA ASP A 155 -15.47 3.39 -12.28
C ASP A 155 -14.08 2.76 -12.44
N VAL A 156 -13.13 2.97 -11.53
CA VAL A 156 -11.74 2.49 -11.73
C VAL A 156 -11.65 0.98 -11.51
N MET A 157 -12.25 0.48 -10.43
CA MET A 157 -12.32 -0.94 -10.15
C MET A 157 -13.15 -1.64 -11.23
N GLU A 158 -14.29 -1.07 -11.59
CA GLU A 158 -15.16 -1.56 -12.65
C GLU A 158 -14.44 -1.59 -14.01
N LYS A 159 -13.55 -0.64 -14.28
CA LYS A 159 -12.68 -0.70 -15.46
C LYS A 159 -11.74 -1.91 -15.43
N GLN A 160 -11.12 -2.23 -14.28
CA GLN A 160 -10.27 -3.41 -14.14
C GLN A 160 -11.07 -4.71 -14.26
N LEU A 161 -12.23 -4.79 -13.60
CA LEU A 161 -13.13 -5.94 -13.70
C LEU A 161 -13.63 -6.13 -15.14
N ARG A 162 -13.88 -5.04 -15.87
CA ARG A 162 -14.22 -5.09 -17.31
C ARG A 162 -13.09 -5.66 -18.15
N TYR A 163 -11.83 -5.31 -17.87
CA TYR A 163 -10.71 -5.96 -18.56
C TYR A 163 -10.62 -7.45 -18.21
N LEU A 164 -10.84 -7.81 -16.94
CA LEU A 164 -10.87 -9.21 -16.51
C LEU A 164 -11.98 -9.99 -17.22
N ARG A 165 -13.20 -9.45 -17.34
CA ARG A 165 -14.29 -10.05 -18.12
C ARG A 165 -13.89 -10.31 -19.56
N LYS A 166 -13.22 -9.35 -20.22
CA LYS A 166 -12.73 -9.51 -21.60
C LYS A 166 -11.66 -10.60 -21.71
N LEU A 167 -10.75 -10.69 -20.73
CA LEU A 167 -9.75 -11.75 -20.66
C LEU A 167 -10.38 -13.12 -20.44
N LEU A 168 -11.39 -13.23 -19.56
CA LEU A 168 -12.14 -14.45 -19.35
C LEU A 168 -12.86 -14.90 -20.62
N LEU A 169 -13.50 -13.96 -21.34
CA LEU A 169 -14.15 -14.25 -22.62
C LEU A 169 -13.16 -14.81 -23.65
N LEU A 170 -11.95 -14.23 -23.73
CA LEU A 170 -10.93 -14.64 -24.70
C LEU A 170 -10.23 -15.94 -24.32
N MET A 171 -9.88 -16.11 -23.05
CA MET A 171 -9.01 -17.20 -22.59
C MET A 171 -9.78 -18.39 -22.03
N LEU A 172 -10.97 -18.18 -21.44
CA LEU A 172 -11.77 -19.18 -20.74
C LEU A 172 -13.27 -19.05 -21.11
N PRO A 173 -13.65 -19.18 -22.39
CA PRO A 173 -15.01 -18.87 -22.86
C PRO A 173 -16.10 -19.69 -22.16
N SER A 174 -15.86 -20.98 -21.87
CA SER A 174 -16.84 -21.81 -21.16
C SER A 174 -17.10 -21.32 -19.72
N PHE A 175 -16.09 -20.77 -19.05
CA PHE A 175 -16.25 -20.19 -17.72
C PHE A 175 -16.96 -18.84 -17.80
N TYR A 176 -16.61 -18.01 -18.78
CA TYR A 176 -17.32 -16.75 -19.03
C TYR A 176 -18.83 -16.98 -19.25
N GLU A 177 -19.19 -17.93 -20.10
CA GLU A 177 -20.60 -18.30 -20.34
C GLU A 177 -21.30 -18.84 -19.09
N HIS A 178 -20.57 -19.51 -18.20
CA HIS A 178 -21.11 -19.90 -16.90
C HIS A 178 -21.40 -18.67 -16.03
N CYS A 179 -20.47 -17.71 -15.95
CA CYS A 179 -20.67 -16.46 -15.22
C CYS A 179 -21.86 -15.64 -15.73
N VAL A 180 -22.09 -15.61 -17.05
CA VAL A 180 -23.25 -14.93 -17.69
C VAL A 180 -24.58 -15.53 -17.23
N LYS A 181 -24.62 -16.83 -16.92
CA LYS A 181 -25.85 -17.52 -16.45
C LYS A 181 -26.17 -17.25 -14.99
N LEU A 182 -25.23 -16.72 -14.21
CA LEU A 182 -25.44 -16.33 -12.83
C LEU A 182 -25.89 -14.86 -12.78
N SER A 183 -26.76 -14.51 -11.83
CA SER A 183 -27.33 -13.15 -11.71
C SER A 183 -26.28 -12.06 -11.53
N ASP A 184 -25.18 -12.37 -10.85
CA ASP A 184 -24.07 -11.49 -10.46
C ASP A 184 -22.71 -12.06 -10.87
N GLY A 185 -22.68 -13.13 -11.67
CA GLY A 185 -21.44 -13.85 -11.98
C GLY A 185 -20.42 -12.99 -12.74
N LEU A 186 -20.90 -12.06 -13.56
CA LEU A 186 -20.05 -11.08 -14.23
C LEU A 186 -19.68 -9.89 -13.35
N ASP A 187 -20.25 -9.71 -12.17
CA ASP A 187 -19.78 -8.66 -11.25
C ASP A 187 -18.36 -8.98 -10.75
N LEU A 188 -17.98 -10.27 -10.77
CA LEU A 188 -16.65 -10.76 -10.38
C LEU A 188 -16.23 -10.26 -9.00
N LEU A 189 -17.18 -10.11 -8.06
CA LEU A 189 -16.92 -9.60 -6.71
C LEU A 189 -15.90 -10.46 -5.95
N PHE A 190 -15.80 -11.75 -6.28
CA PHE A 190 -14.77 -12.64 -5.75
C PHE A 190 -13.33 -12.20 -6.11
N ALA A 191 -13.14 -11.51 -7.23
CA ALA A 191 -11.84 -10.98 -7.68
C ALA A 191 -11.57 -9.55 -7.19
N HIS A 192 -12.55 -8.88 -6.56
CA HIS A 192 -12.41 -7.51 -6.09
C HIS A 192 -11.22 -7.39 -5.13
N ARG A 193 -11.15 -8.26 -4.11
CA ARG A 193 -10.05 -8.28 -3.13
C ARG A 193 -8.69 -8.56 -3.77
N TRP A 194 -8.65 -9.37 -4.83
CA TRP A 194 -7.41 -9.72 -5.51
C TRP A 194 -6.77 -8.49 -6.16
N ILE A 195 -7.57 -7.72 -6.88
CA ILE A 195 -7.14 -6.47 -7.53
C ILE A 195 -6.85 -5.41 -6.46
N LEU A 196 -7.72 -5.32 -5.46
CA LEU A 196 -7.63 -4.34 -4.38
C LEU A 196 -6.31 -4.51 -3.58
N LEU A 197 -5.97 -5.73 -3.20
CA LEU A 197 -4.84 -5.98 -2.32
C LEU A 197 -3.61 -6.52 -3.06
N TYR A 198 -3.57 -6.42 -4.39
CA TYR A 198 -2.51 -7.02 -5.23
C TYR A 198 -2.23 -8.47 -4.82
N PHE A 199 -3.30 -9.24 -4.61
CA PHE A 199 -3.29 -10.63 -4.15
C PHE A 199 -2.64 -10.88 -2.77
N LYS A 200 -2.33 -9.85 -1.96
CA LYS A 200 -1.71 -10.01 -0.63
C LYS A 200 -2.43 -11.01 0.27
N ARG A 201 -3.75 -11.11 0.19
CA ARG A 201 -4.56 -12.04 0.99
C ARG A 201 -4.69 -13.44 0.40
N GLU A 202 -4.21 -13.65 -0.82
CA GLU A 202 -4.30 -14.92 -1.55
C GLU A 202 -2.99 -15.71 -1.54
N PHE A 203 -1.89 -15.08 -1.11
CA PHE A 203 -0.58 -15.71 -0.97
C PHE A 203 -0.07 -15.62 0.47
N PRO A 204 0.60 -16.67 0.98
CA PRO A 204 1.23 -16.62 2.29
C PRO A 204 2.39 -15.62 2.29
N GLU A 205 2.67 -15.05 3.45
CA GLU A 205 3.91 -14.34 3.70
C GLU A 205 5.07 -15.33 3.61
N ARG A 206 6.08 -15.00 2.79
CA ARG A 206 7.30 -15.79 2.63
C ARG A 206 8.34 -15.40 3.67
#